data_AF-A0A7W1DF02-F1
#
_entry.id   AF-A0A7W1DF02-F1
#
_cell.length_a   1.000
_cell.length_b   1.000
_cell.length_c   1.000
_cell.angle_alpha   90.00
_cell.angle_beta   90.00
_cell.angle_gamma   90.00
#
_symmetry.space_group_name_H-M   'P 1'
#
loop_
_entity.id
_entity.type
_entity.pdbx_description
1 polymer ?
#
loop_
_entity_poly.entity_id
_entity_poly.type
_entity_poly.pdbx_seq_one_letter_code
_entity_poly.pdbx_strand_id
1 'polypeptide(L)' 'MHRSRKPEREVFSYIEGYYNRIRLHSGIGYRSPLEFEKQLENKMRSKESFVC' A
#
# COMPACT_ATOMS: atom_id res chain seq x y z
N MET A 1 -6.79 -14.65 -33.07
CA MET A 1 -6.92 -14.38 -31.62
C MET A 1 -5.95 -13.27 -31.23
N HIS A 2 -6.34 -12.01 -31.37
CA HIS A 2 -5.58 -10.91 -30.77
C HIS A 2 -6.11 -10.77 -29.35
N ARG A 3 -5.47 -11.47 -28.40
CA ARG A 3 -5.74 -11.27 -26.98
C ARG A 3 -5.24 -9.87 -26.67
N SER A 4 -6.13 -8.87 -26.82
CA SER A 4 -5.85 -7.48 -26.48
C SER A 4 -5.35 -7.47 -25.03
N ARG A 5 -4.03 -7.30 -24.86
CA ARG A 5 -3.43 -7.02 -23.57
C ARG A 5 -4.14 -5.76 -23.10
N LYS A 6 -5.04 -5.92 -22.14
CA LYS A 6 -5.76 -4.79 -21.56
C LYS A 6 -4.75 -4.11 -20.64
N PRO A 7 -4.21 -2.94 -20.99
CA PRO A 7 -3.13 -2.30 -20.24
C PRO A 7 -3.54 -2.06 -18.78
N GLU A 8 -4.83 -1.86 -18.54
CA GLU A 8 -5.45 -1.76 -17.21
C GLU A 8 -5.07 -2.92 -16.27
N ARG A 9 -5.00 -4.17 -16.77
CA ARG A 9 -4.66 -5.33 -15.94
C ARG A 9 -3.18 -5.34 -15.56
N GLU A 10 -2.31 -4.96 -16.49
CA GLU A 10 -0.87 -4.90 -16.23
C GLU A 10 -0.54 -3.75 -15.25
N VAL A 11 -1.21 -2.61 -15.42
CA VAL A 11 -1.11 -1.47 -14.48
C VAL A 11 -1.64 -1.86 -13.11
N PHE A 12 -2.81 -2.51 -13.03
CA PHE A 12 -3.37 -2.98 -11.77
C PHE A 12 -2.43 -3.96 -11.05
N SER A 13 -1.89 -4.96 -11.75
CA SER A 13 -0.93 -5.90 -11.17
C SER A 13 0.34 -5.21 -10.68
N TYR A 14 0.82 -4.18 -11.38
CA TYR A 14 1.96 -3.40 -10.93
C TYR A 14 1.64 -2.59 -9.65
N ILE A 15 0.50 -1.90 -9.62
CA ILE A 15 0.08 -1.08 -8.48
C ILE A 15 -0.11 -1.96 -7.23
N GLU A 16 -0.92 -3.01 -7.33
CA GLU A 16 -1.26 -3.86 -6.19
C GLU A 16 -0.13 -4.83 -5.80
N GLY A 17 0.61 -5.33 -6.78
CA GLY A 17 1.67 -6.32 -6.55
C GLY A 17 2.97 -5.69 -6.06
N TYR A 18 3.41 -4.62 -6.70
CA TYR A 18 4.72 -4.03 -6.46
C TYR A 18 4.64 -2.66 -5.78
N TYR A 19 3.86 -1.73 -6.30
CA TYR A 19 3.85 -0.34 -5.81
C TYR A 19 3.35 -0.23 -4.37
N ASN A 20 2.15 -0.75 -4.08
CA ASN A 20 1.54 -0.65 -2.76
C ASN A 20 2.22 -1.54 -1.71
N ARG A 21 2.75 -2.70 -2.12
CA ARG A 21 3.28 -3.72 -1.21
C ARG A 21 4.78 -3.62 -0.97
N ILE A 22 5.58 -3.36 -2.01
CA ILE A 22 7.04 -3.57 -1.98
C ILE A 22 7.80 -2.24 -2.11
N ARG A 23 7.32 -1.31 -2.93
CA ARG A 23 8.07 -0.08 -3.25
C ARG A 23 8.33 0.73 -2.00
N LEU A 24 9.58 1.13 -1.78
CA LEU A 24 9.97 1.97 -0.66
C LEU A 24 9.91 3.45 -1.06
N HIS A 25 9.32 4.26 -0.18
CA HIS A 25 9.14 5.69 -0.40
C HIS A 25 9.89 6.49 0.67
N SER A 26 10.81 7.35 0.24
CA SER A 26 11.61 8.20 1.13
C SER A 26 10.74 9.15 1.97
N GLY A 27 9.65 9.66 1.41
CA GLY A 27 8.71 10.55 2.12
C GLY A 27 7.95 9.93 3.29
N ILE A 28 7.85 8.59 3.35
CA ILE A 28 7.20 7.85 4.46
C ILE A 28 8.21 6.99 5.23
N GLY A 29 9.49 7.38 5.19
CA GLY A 29 10.55 6.74 5.98
C GLY A 29 11.04 5.40 5.41
N TYR A 30 11.13 5.29 4.08
CA TYR A 30 11.56 4.09 3.37
C TYR A 30 10.68 2.87 3.67
N ARG A 31 9.38 3.06 3.52
CA ARG A 31 8.37 2.01 3.69
C ARG A 31 7.45 1.97 2.50
N SER A 32 6.72 0.86 2.35
CA SER A 32 5.64 0.77 1.37
C SER A 32 4.38 1.44 1.91
N PRO A 33 3.48 1.90 1.01
CA PRO A 33 2.20 2.48 1.40
C PRO A 33 1.42 1.58 2.37
N LEU A 34 1.36 0.27 2.10
CA LEU A 34 0.64 -0.68 2.94
C LEU A 34 1.22 -0.81 4.36
N GLU A 35 2.55 -0.84 4.48
CA GLU A 35 3.22 -0.88 5.79
C GLU A 35 3.04 0.43 6.57
N PHE A 36 2.93 1.55 5.87
CA PHE A 36 2.65 2.84 6.48
C PHE A 36 1.21 2.90 7.02
N GLU A 37 0.21 2.48 6.22
CA GLU A 37 -1.19 2.41 6.67
C GLU A 37 -1.36 1.49 7.88
N LYS A 38 -0.74 0.31 7.88
CA LYS A 38 -0.76 -0.62 9.01
C LYS A 38 -0.21 0.00 10.29
N GLN A 39 0.85 0.80 10.18
CA GLN A 39 1.41 1.50 11.33
C GLN A 39 0.53 2.64 11.82
N LEU A 40 -0.12 3.37 10.91
CA LEU A 40 -1.12 4.35 11.27
C LEU A 40 -2.29 3.70 12.02
N GLU A 41 -2.80 2.57 11.53
CA GLU A 41 -3.86 1.82 12.19
C GLU A 41 -3.44 1.36 13.60
N ASN A 42 -2.26 0.77 13.74
CA ASN A 42 -1.72 0.39 15.04
C ASN A 42 -1.63 1.59 16.00
N LYS A 43 -1.21 2.75 15.48
CA LYS A 43 -1.08 3.98 16.26
C LYS A 43 -2.45 4.54 16.66
N MET A 44 -3.43 4.53 15.76
CA MET A 44 -4.81 4.92 16.07
C MET A 44 -5.42 4.00 17.14
N ARG A 45 -5.28 2.68 16.97
CA ARG A 45 -5.76 1.68 17.95
C ARG A 45 -5.12 1.85 19.32
N SER A 46 -3.82 2.13 19.37
CA SER A 46 -3.13 2.42 20.64
C SER A 46 -3.65 3.69 21.32
N LYS A 47 -4.07 4.71 20.54
CA LYS A 47 -4.64 5.95 21.07
C LYS A 47 -6.06 5.77 21.57
N GLU A 48 -6.88 4.97 20.91
CA GLU A 48 -8.24 4.65 21.38
C GLU A 48 -8.23 3.94 22.74
N SER A 49 -7.21 3.13 23.03
CA SER A 49 -7.06 2.49 24.35
C SER A 49 -6.77 3.48 25.50
N PHE A 50 -6.44 4.74 25.21
CA PHE A 50 -6.25 5.80 26.22
C PHE A 50 -7.43 6.78 26.31
N VAL A 51 -8.48 6.58 25.51
CA VAL A 51 -9.72 7.38 25.63
C VAL A 51 -10.65 6.65 26.61
N CYS A 52 -10.74 7.21 27.82
CA CYS A 52 -11.65 6.80 28.90
C CYS A 52 -13.08 7.28 28.64
#